data_AF-A0A3D4TVP7-F1
#
_entry.id   AF-A0A3D4TVP7-F1
#
_cell.length_a   1.000
_cell.length_b   1.000
_cell.length_c   1.000
_cell.angle_alpha   90.00
_cell.angle_beta   90.00
_cell.angle_gamma   90.00
#
_symmetry.space_group_name_H-M   'P 1'
#
loop_
_entity.id
_entity.type
_entity.pdbx_description
1 polymer ?
#
loop_
_entity_poly.entity_id
_entity_poly.type
_entity_poly.pdbx_seq_one_letter_code
_entity_poly.pdbx_strand_id
1 'polypeptide(L)'
;MAPRIILVSLLLISLKVNSQNKIENYEVGYAFDMTHQLIDGYFDIDYEPSKSFKVSYTIGDNYTPGYYYDLNNNKISGLLKYSQFNTYFKFKPNNNSSEKTIHPDECNGYVIGIDSFAVIQNFPVQRDLGAFQSGKMEFAEVIEEFNDITFYKHTRIGMNNDVITYLYKFKGTTEYIGFPKGFAKYTEASLKIFGEVNSLRGSLSSQGYSEEDILGRIKLLKYKKKFDNDEKIYFNSSWDEVDKVSESSYYAIIKSIDSPAFHLVFYFNNNIPIYEGYFTSFYPHKKTKEFNWFYPNGAIRKTIKYFDNKPQETIIFYKNGKILRAYAHIYSEFGNSKEIVLKKVFGLEGNELLDNKGNGVESFYDSISNRRITFEYEKNKLNKAYYFDSNNRKIYLQCERNAKLREFSFLQSDLNDASIYPINSIIKNNHGFALLKCIIEPSGIISKYEFIKGVDNDCNVAILNYLTIGKKLNNWKPAKESKEYVTQEIIIPIDFSIVSFSRYRNNYNNSWMLQNQMMMQQMHFQPKMQAPGFR
;
A
#
# COMPACT_ATOMS: atom_id res chain seq x y z
N MET A 1 -35.24 -16.70 -71.40
CA MET A 1 -33.97 -16.85 -70.65
C MET A 1 -33.60 -15.49 -70.09
N ALA A 2 -33.68 -15.32 -68.77
CA ALA A 2 -33.30 -14.08 -68.08
C ALA A 2 -32.40 -14.48 -66.90
N PRO A 3 -31.22 -13.85 -66.70
CA PRO A 3 -30.34 -14.23 -65.60
C PRO A 3 -30.78 -13.51 -64.33
N ARG A 4 -30.98 -14.30 -63.26
CA ARG A 4 -31.17 -13.79 -61.89
C ARG A 4 -29.82 -13.29 -61.36
N ILE A 5 -29.70 -11.99 -61.15
CA ILE A 5 -28.62 -11.38 -60.37
C ILE A 5 -28.94 -11.60 -58.90
N ILE A 6 -28.16 -12.49 -58.24
CA ILE A 6 -28.21 -12.69 -56.80
C ILE A 6 -27.32 -11.60 -56.17
N LEU A 7 -27.97 -10.60 -55.57
CA LEU A 7 -27.32 -9.55 -54.78
C LEU A 7 -26.93 -10.15 -53.43
N VAL A 8 -25.67 -10.58 -53.28
CA VAL A 8 -25.12 -10.99 -51.99
C VAL A 8 -24.73 -9.72 -51.23
N SER A 9 -25.64 -9.22 -50.39
CA SER A 9 -25.34 -8.18 -49.41
C SER A 9 -24.37 -8.74 -48.36
N LEU A 10 -23.08 -8.45 -48.52
CA LEU A 10 -22.06 -8.62 -47.49
C LEU A 10 -22.44 -7.73 -46.29
N LEU A 11 -23.04 -8.36 -45.28
CA LEU A 11 -23.21 -7.79 -43.95
C LEU A 11 -21.82 -7.65 -43.33
N LEU A 12 -21.18 -6.49 -43.52
CA LEU A 12 -20.03 -6.08 -42.71
C LEU A 12 -20.53 -5.85 -41.28
N ILE A 13 -20.61 -6.94 -40.52
CA ILE A 13 -20.64 -6.88 -39.06
C ILE A 13 -19.29 -6.30 -38.67
N SER A 14 -19.23 -4.98 -38.52
CA SER A 14 -18.16 -4.33 -37.80
C SER A 14 -18.23 -4.88 -36.38
N LEU A 15 -17.41 -5.91 -36.12
CA LEU A 15 -17.02 -6.27 -34.78
C LEU A 15 -16.41 -5.00 -34.19
N LYS A 16 -17.23 -4.19 -33.51
CA LYS A 16 -16.73 -3.27 -32.51
C LYS A 16 -15.98 -4.17 -31.57
N VAL A 17 -14.66 -4.22 -31.76
CA VAL A 17 -13.73 -4.81 -30.81
C VAL A 17 -14.13 -4.18 -29.50
N ASN A 18 -14.79 -4.95 -28.64
CA ASN A 18 -15.23 -4.48 -27.33
C ASN A 18 -13.97 -3.90 -26.70
N SER A 19 -13.88 -2.57 -26.65
CA SER A 19 -12.80 -1.91 -25.94
C SER A 19 -12.90 -2.47 -24.53
N GLN A 20 -11.94 -3.31 -24.15
CA GLN A 20 -11.91 -3.88 -22.80
C GLN A 20 -12.10 -2.71 -21.85
N ASN A 21 -13.17 -2.76 -21.05
CA ASN A 21 -13.47 -1.70 -20.11
C ASN A 21 -12.19 -1.45 -19.29
N LYS A 22 -11.68 -0.22 -19.33
CA LYS A 22 -10.50 0.15 -18.56
C LYS A 22 -10.74 -0.26 -17.11
N ILE A 23 -9.74 -0.90 -16.51
CA ILE A 23 -9.82 -1.22 -15.09
C ILE A 23 -9.57 0.08 -14.34
N GLU A 24 -10.65 0.68 -13.85
CA GLU A 24 -10.63 1.97 -13.19
C GLU A 24 -9.56 1.97 -12.08
N ASN A 25 -8.79 3.06 -11.99
CA ASN A 25 -7.71 3.24 -11.01
C ASN A 25 -6.51 2.27 -11.12
N TYR A 26 -6.44 1.41 -12.14
CA TYR A 26 -5.26 0.56 -12.40
C TYR A 26 -4.45 1.02 -13.62
N GLU A 27 -5.11 1.32 -14.74
CA GLU A 27 -4.47 1.82 -15.97
C GLU A 27 -4.30 3.34 -15.91
N VAL A 28 -3.08 3.82 -15.65
CA VAL A 28 -2.78 5.25 -15.40
C VAL A 28 -1.97 5.93 -16.51
N GLY A 29 -1.47 5.15 -17.49
CA GLY A 29 -0.66 5.64 -18.59
C GLY A 29 0.80 5.89 -18.20
N TYR A 30 1.58 6.37 -19.15
CA TYR A 30 3.00 6.68 -18.95
C TYR A 30 3.16 8.09 -18.41
N ALA A 31 3.74 8.21 -17.22
CA ALA A 31 3.96 9.48 -16.56
C ALA A 31 5.18 9.45 -15.64
N PHE A 32 5.60 10.62 -15.16
CA PHE A 32 6.68 10.77 -14.21
C PHE A 32 6.17 11.53 -13.00
N ASP A 33 6.51 11.03 -11.81
CA ASP A 33 6.17 11.77 -10.59
C ASP A 33 7.12 12.95 -10.32
N MET A 34 6.79 13.71 -9.28
CA MET A 34 7.58 14.88 -8.86
C MET A 34 9.00 14.55 -8.36
N THR A 35 9.35 13.26 -8.27
CA THR A 35 10.70 12.75 -7.99
C THR A 35 11.35 12.12 -9.22
N HIS A 36 10.68 12.18 -10.37
CA HIS A 36 11.10 11.62 -11.65
C HIS A 36 11.15 10.09 -11.67
N GLN A 37 10.36 9.44 -10.81
CA GLN A 37 10.11 8.02 -10.94
C GLN A 37 9.10 7.77 -12.05
N LEU A 38 9.46 6.88 -12.98
CA LEU A 38 8.59 6.47 -14.08
C LEU A 38 7.42 5.62 -13.55
N ILE A 39 6.22 5.97 -13.98
CA ILE A 39 5.01 5.15 -13.87
C ILE A 39 4.77 4.55 -15.26
N ASP A 40 5.00 3.23 -15.39
CA ASP A 40 4.99 2.53 -16.69
C ASP A 40 3.61 1.94 -17.01
N GLY A 41 2.66 2.83 -17.32
CA GLY A 41 1.32 2.48 -17.79
C GLY A 41 0.32 2.12 -16.69
N TYR A 42 0.77 1.53 -15.58
CA TYR A 42 -0.10 0.91 -14.58
C TYR A 42 0.30 1.32 -13.16
N PHE A 43 -0.69 1.44 -12.27
CA PHE A 43 -0.47 1.63 -10.84
C PHE A 43 -0.22 0.26 -10.19
N ASP A 44 1.04 -0.16 -10.19
CA ASP A 44 1.43 -1.42 -9.60
C ASP A 44 1.78 -1.29 -8.11
N ILE A 45 1.67 -2.41 -7.39
CA ILE A 45 1.97 -2.51 -5.96
C ILE A 45 3.44 -2.31 -5.58
N ASP A 46 4.34 -2.24 -6.57
CA ASP A 46 5.75 -1.89 -6.40
C ASP A 46 6.03 -0.40 -6.67
N TYR A 47 5.00 0.42 -6.93
CA TYR A 47 5.15 1.87 -6.99
C TYR A 47 5.24 2.47 -5.58
N GLU A 48 6.46 2.79 -5.18
CA GLU A 48 6.79 3.40 -3.88
C GLU A 48 7.43 4.79 -4.12
N PRO A 49 6.64 5.87 -4.20
CA PRO A 49 7.18 7.19 -4.48
C PRO A 49 8.10 7.65 -3.36
N SER A 50 9.31 8.10 -3.72
CA SER A 50 10.29 8.60 -2.73
C SER A 50 9.83 9.87 -2.00
N LYS A 51 8.88 10.60 -2.58
CA LYS A 51 8.27 11.80 -1.99
C LYS A 51 6.81 11.90 -2.40
N SER A 52 5.94 12.15 -1.42
CA SER A 52 4.49 12.29 -1.60
C SER A 52 3.93 13.26 -0.56
N PHE A 53 2.82 13.93 -0.88
CA PHE A 53 2.05 14.60 0.14
C PHE A 53 1.36 13.57 1.04
N LYS A 54 1.29 13.82 2.34
CA LYS A 54 0.66 12.95 3.32
C LYS A 54 -0.65 13.59 3.79
N VAL A 55 -1.72 12.81 3.80
CA VAL A 55 -3.01 13.16 4.41
C VAL A 55 -3.34 12.03 5.36
N SER A 56 -3.04 12.23 6.65
CA SER A 56 -3.16 11.17 7.64
C SER A 56 -4.38 11.35 8.53
N TYR A 57 -5.02 10.24 8.89
CA TYR A 57 -6.05 10.19 9.92
C TYR A 57 -5.67 9.15 10.96
N THR A 58 -5.50 9.55 12.22
CA THR A 58 -5.21 8.62 13.32
C THR A 58 -6.51 8.15 13.96
N ILE A 59 -6.81 6.85 13.84
CA ILE A 59 -7.95 6.24 14.51
C ILE A 59 -7.76 6.36 16.02
N GLY A 60 -8.81 6.82 16.71
CA GLY A 60 -8.81 6.92 18.17
C GLY A 60 -8.29 8.24 18.74
N ASP A 61 -7.52 9.03 17.99
CA ASP A 61 -7.19 10.42 18.39
C ASP A 61 -8.41 11.33 18.26
N ASN A 62 -9.21 11.08 17.21
CA ASN A 62 -10.46 11.74 16.94
C ASN A 62 -11.65 10.80 17.15
N TYR A 63 -12.83 11.39 17.35
CA TYR A 63 -14.08 10.64 17.37
C TYR A 63 -14.32 10.00 16.00
N THR A 64 -14.16 8.68 15.94
CA THR A 64 -14.24 7.85 14.74
C THR A 64 -15.52 7.00 14.81
N PRO A 65 -16.27 6.83 13.72
CA PRO A 65 -17.41 5.92 13.68
C PRO A 65 -17.04 4.51 14.13
N GLY A 66 -17.91 3.91 14.93
CA GLY A 66 -17.71 2.58 15.49
C GLY A 66 -18.92 2.13 16.29
N TYR A 67 -18.73 1.06 17.06
CA TYR A 67 -19.76 0.52 17.94
C TYR A 67 -19.15 -0.29 19.07
N TYR A 68 -19.91 -0.50 20.14
CA TYR A 68 -19.57 -1.47 21.17
C TYR A 68 -20.75 -2.40 21.45
N TYR A 69 -20.47 -3.53 22.10
CA TYR A 69 -21.49 -4.43 22.60
C TYR A 69 -21.66 -4.22 24.10
N ASP A 70 -22.86 -3.86 24.55
CA ASP A 70 -23.14 -3.78 25.98
C ASP A 70 -23.07 -5.17 26.64
N LEU A 71 -23.22 -5.24 27.96
CA LEU A 71 -23.17 -6.51 28.70
C LEU A 71 -24.26 -7.52 28.27
N ASN A 72 -25.35 -7.05 27.65
CA ASN A 72 -26.43 -7.88 27.12
C ASN A 72 -26.20 -8.25 25.64
N ASN A 73 -25.04 -7.94 25.06
CA ASN A 73 -24.69 -8.10 23.65
C ASN A 73 -25.51 -7.24 22.68
N ASN A 74 -26.16 -6.17 23.14
CA ASN A 74 -26.77 -5.21 22.23
C ASN A 74 -25.69 -4.35 21.58
N LYS A 75 -25.75 -4.21 20.25
CA LYS A 75 -24.84 -3.34 19.49
C LYS A 75 -25.24 -1.87 19.65
N ILE A 76 -24.37 -1.07 20.24
CA ILE A 76 -24.54 0.38 20.42
C ILE A 76 -23.62 1.11 19.45
N SER A 77 -24.19 1.74 18.41
CA SER A 77 -23.44 2.45 17.37
C SER A 77 -23.27 3.93 17.71
N GLY A 78 -22.14 4.52 17.32
CA GLY A 78 -21.86 5.94 17.52
C GLY A 78 -20.44 6.31 17.10
N LEU A 79 -19.87 7.29 17.79
CA LEU A 79 -18.51 7.77 17.61
C LEU A 79 -17.67 7.39 18.83
N LEU A 80 -16.55 6.72 18.58
CA LEU A 80 -15.63 6.26 19.60
C LEU A 80 -14.34 7.06 19.51
N LYS A 81 -13.76 7.39 20.66
CA LYS A 81 -12.42 7.95 20.77
C LYS A 81 -11.65 7.14 21.80
N TYR A 82 -10.41 6.81 21.49
CA TYR A 82 -9.59 5.94 22.32
C TYR A 82 -9.05 6.66 23.55
N SER A 83 -8.85 5.93 24.65
CA SER A 83 -7.97 6.36 25.73
C SER A 83 -6.58 5.85 25.44
N GLN A 84 -5.56 6.71 25.44
CA GLN A 84 -4.16 6.35 25.17
C GLN A 84 -3.71 5.08 25.92
N PHE A 85 -4.29 4.77 27.08
CA PHE A 85 -3.93 3.65 27.94
C PHE A 85 -4.69 2.32 27.69
N ASN A 86 -5.58 2.24 26.70
CA ASN A 86 -6.50 1.10 26.49
C ASN A 86 -7.34 0.70 27.71
N THR A 87 -7.47 1.58 28.70
CA THR A 87 -8.19 1.28 29.95
C THR A 87 -9.68 1.63 29.88
N TYR A 88 -10.07 2.39 28.86
CA TYR A 88 -11.43 2.81 28.56
C TYR A 88 -11.48 3.36 27.13
N PHE A 89 -12.68 3.63 26.62
CA PHE A 89 -12.87 4.48 25.45
C PHE A 89 -13.94 5.53 25.73
N LYS A 90 -13.91 6.64 25.00
CA LYS A 90 -14.97 7.66 25.02
C LYS A 90 -15.96 7.37 23.91
N PHE A 91 -17.24 7.58 24.20
CA PHE A 91 -18.35 7.31 23.31
C PHE A 91 -19.26 8.54 23.19
N LYS A 92 -19.74 8.80 21.98
CA LYS A 92 -20.82 9.74 21.69
C LYS A 92 -21.83 9.10 20.73
N PRO A 93 -23.14 9.13 21.01
CA PRO A 93 -24.15 8.71 20.04
C PRO A 93 -24.08 9.45 18.69
N ASN A 94 -23.76 10.74 18.73
CA ASN A 94 -23.55 11.60 17.56
C ASN A 94 -22.65 12.80 17.93
N ASN A 95 -22.25 13.60 16.94
CA ASN A 95 -21.35 14.74 17.14
C ASN A 95 -21.83 15.76 18.21
N ASN A 96 -23.15 15.89 18.40
CA ASN A 96 -23.77 16.87 19.29
C ASN A 96 -24.04 16.33 20.70
N SER A 97 -23.80 15.03 20.94
CA SER A 97 -24.05 14.39 22.23
C SER A 97 -22.89 14.62 23.20
N SER A 98 -23.20 14.63 24.50
CA SER A 98 -22.18 14.60 25.55
C SER A 98 -21.35 13.33 25.45
N GLU A 99 -20.06 13.43 25.76
CA GLU A 99 -19.19 12.25 25.83
C GLU A 99 -19.48 11.41 27.07
N LYS A 100 -19.45 10.09 26.91
CA LYS A 100 -19.47 9.09 27.99
C LYS A 100 -18.18 8.29 27.96
N THR A 101 -17.59 8.02 29.12
CA THR A 101 -16.49 7.04 29.25
C THR A 101 -17.08 5.64 29.44
N ILE A 102 -16.55 4.66 28.71
CA ILE A 102 -16.92 3.24 28.81
C ILE A 102 -15.70 2.44 29.23
N HIS A 103 -15.83 1.73 30.34
CA HIS A 103 -14.80 0.84 30.88
C HIS A 103 -14.99 -0.63 30.43
N PRO A 104 -13.95 -1.48 30.54
CA PRO A 104 -14.04 -2.90 30.19
C PRO A 104 -15.13 -3.67 30.93
N ASP A 105 -15.50 -3.28 32.15
CA ASP A 105 -16.55 -3.91 32.95
C ASP A 105 -17.98 -3.45 32.57
N GLU A 106 -18.11 -2.50 31.64
CA GLU A 106 -19.39 -1.97 31.16
C GLU A 106 -19.77 -2.49 29.76
N CYS A 107 -18.92 -3.32 29.12
CA CYS A 107 -19.15 -3.80 27.76
C CYS A 107 -18.47 -5.15 27.51
N ASN A 108 -18.79 -5.80 26.39
CA ASN A 108 -18.14 -7.07 25.99
C ASN A 108 -16.99 -6.87 24.99
N GLY A 109 -16.91 -5.69 24.37
CA GLY A 109 -15.93 -5.34 23.36
C GLY A 109 -16.41 -4.20 22.48
N TYR A 110 -15.53 -3.69 21.62
CA TYR A 110 -15.83 -2.59 20.72
C TYR A 110 -15.08 -2.69 19.40
N VAL A 111 -15.58 -1.97 18.40
CA VAL A 111 -15.00 -1.84 17.06
C VAL A 111 -14.91 -0.36 16.72
N ILE A 112 -13.72 0.09 16.31
CA ILE A 112 -13.45 1.47 15.89
C ILE A 112 -12.70 1.43 14.55
N GLY A 113 -13.32 1.98 13.49
CA GLY A 113 -12.88 1.74 12.12
C GLY A 113 -12.90 0.23 11.81
N ILE A 114 -11.72 -0.34 11.48
CA ILE A 114 -11.53 -1.78 11.23
C ILE A 114 -10.95 -2.53 12.43
N ASP A 115 -10.54 -1.81 13.47
CA ASP A 115 -9.92 -2.40 14.66
C ASP A 115 -11.01 -2.97 15.57
N SER A 116 -10.81 -4.21 16.02
CA SER A 116 -11.73 -4.88 16.95
C SER A 116 -11.03 -5.15 18.27
N PHE A 117 -11.75 -4.92 19.37
CA PHE A 117 -11.25 -5.10 20.72
C PHE A 117 -12.23 -5.96 21.53
N ALA A 118 -11.67 -6.91 22.27
CA ALA A 118 -12.41 -7.77 23.19
C ALA A 118 -12.06 -7.42 24.63
N VAL A 119 -13.01 -7.60 25.55
CA VAL A 119 -12.73 -7.58 26.98
C VAL A 119 -12.15 -8.93 27.38
N ILE A 120 -10.96 -8.90 27.97
CA ILE A 120 -10.24 -10.08 28.47
C ILE A 120 -10.06 -9.98 29.98
N GLN A 121 -10.02 -11.12 30.64
CA GLN A 121 -9.83 -11.26 32.09
C GLN A 121 -9.12 -12.57 32.39
N ASN A 122 -8.47 -12.67 33.55
CA ASN A 122 -7.75 -13.87 33.97
C ASN A 122 -6.77 -14.36 32.89
N PHE A 123 -5.85 -13.48 32.47
CA PHE A 123 -4.88 -13.77 31.43
C PHE A 123 -3.44 -13.51 31.91
N PRO A 124 -2.44 -14.20 31.34
CA PRO A 124 -1.05 -13.97 31.69
C PRO A 124 -0.52 -12.71 30.99
N VAL A 125 0.12 -11.82 31.74
CA VAL A 125 0.85 -10.67 31.20
C VAL A 125 2.33 -11.02 31.13
N GLN A 126 2.91 -10.97 29.94
CA GLN A 126 4.28 -11.44 29.66
C GLN A 126 5.29 -10.30 29.83
N ARG A 127 6.23 -10.44 30.78
CA ARG A 127 7.37 -9.53 30.99
C ARG A 127 8.68 -10.27 30.81
N ASP A 128 9.78 -9.52 30.77
CA ASP A 128 11.11 -10.09 30.55
C ASP A 128 11.53 -11.01 31.72
N LEU A 129 11.09 -10.69 32.94
CA LEU A 129 11.33 -11.49 34.15
C LEU A 129 10.32 -12.63 34.37
N GLY A 130 9.39 -12.83 33.43
CA GLY A 130 8.35 -13.87 33.51
C GLY A 130 6.92 -13.33 33.37
N ALA A 131 5.97 -14.24 33.48
CA ALA A 131 4.55 -13.92 33.38
C ALA A 131 3.93 -13.75 34.77
N PHE A 132 2.94 -12.85 34.88
CA PHE A 132 2.05 -12.79 36.04
C PHE A 132 0.59 -12.80 35.58
N GLN A 133 -0.31 -13.30 36.43
CA GLN A 133 -1.73 -13.37 36.09
C GLN A 133 -2.42 -12.03 36.37
N SER A 134 -3.11 -11.46 35.37
CA SER A 134 -4.00 -10.31 35.54
C SER A 134 -5.43 -10.81 35.76
N GLY A 135 -6.01 -10.50 36.93
CA GLY A 135 -7.42 -10.75 37.23
C GLY A 135 -8.35 -9.58 36.85
N LYS A 136 -7.80 -8.47 36.33
CA LYS A 136 -8.59 -7.30 35.94
C LYS A 136 -9.18 -7.49 34.54
N MET A 137 -10.36 -6.93 34.31
CA MET A 137 -10.92 -6.77 32.97
C MET A 137 -10.15 -5.68 32.24
N GLU A 138 -9.58 -6.02 31.08
CA GLU A 138 -8.77 -5.12 30.25
C GLU A 138 -9.20 -5.30 28.79
N PHE A 139 -9.02 -4.28 27.95
CA PHE A 139 -9.23 -4.42 26.51
C PHE A 139 -8.00 -5.04 25.86
N ALA A 140 -8.23 -5.97 24.93
CA ALA A 140 -7.22 -6.51 24.04
C ALA A 140 -7.66 -6.36 22.59
N GLU A 141 -6.74 -5.94 21.73
CA GLU A 141 -6.94 -5.91 20.29
C GLU A 141 -7.07 -7.36 19.79
N VAL A 142 -8.13 -7.63 19.05
CA VAL A 142 -8.29 -8.90 18.31
C VAL A 142 -7.42 -8.79 17.07
N ILE A 143 -6.39 -9.62 16.98
CA ILE A 143 -5.47 -9.64 15.83
C ILE A 143 -6.09 -10.42 14.69
N GLU A 144 -6.49 -11.66 14.94
CA GLU A 144 -6.97 -12.52 13.88
C GLU A 144 -7.83 -13.61 14.50
N GLU A 145 -8.89 -13.98 13.79
CA GLU A 145 -9.75 -15.09 14.15
C GLU A 145 -9.89 -15.99 12.93
N PHE A 146 -9.45 -17.24 13.05
CA PHE A 146 -9.68 -18.23 12.01
C PHE A 146 -9.71 -19.63 12.62
N ASN A 147 -10.60 -20.46 12.07
CA ASN A 147 -10.97 -21.76 12.64
C ASN A 147 -11.44 -21.61 14.11
N ASP A 148 -10.81 -22.34 15.02
CA ASP A 148 -11.14 -22.36 16.44
C ASP A 148 -10.12 -21.60 17.29
N ILE A 149 -9.37 -20.65 16.72
CA ILE A 149 -8.36 -19.87 17.45
C ILE A 149 -8.58 -18.38 17.21
N THR A 150 -8.58 -17.60 18.29
CA THR A 150 -8.53 -16.14 18.26
C THR A 150 -7.19 -15.68 18.84
N PHE A 151 -6.50 -14.82 18.12
CA PHE A 151 -5.24 -14.19 18.54
C PHE A 151 -5.50 -12.77 19.02
N TYR A 152 -4.81 -12.37 20.07
CA TYR A 152 -4.98 -11.06 20.69
C TYR A 152 -3.64 -10.37 20.94
N LYS A 153 -3.66 -9.04 20.90
CA LYS A 153 -2.59 -8.17 21.37
C LYS A 153 -3.10 -7.34 22.53
N HIS A 154 -2.49 -7.54 23.69
CA HIS A 154 -2.73 -6.71 24.86
C HIS A 154 -1.55 -5.75 25.05
N THR A 155 -1.83 -4.47 25.23
CA THR A 155 -0.83 -3.43 25.48
C THR A 155 -1.12 -2.77 26.81
N ARG A 156 -0.14 -2.78 27.72
CA ARG A 156 -0.22 -2.08 29.00
C ARG A 156 0.89 -1.06 29.12
N ILE A 157 0.52 0.21 29.15
CA ILE A 157 1.47 1.32 29.30
C ILE A 157 2.02 1.31 30.72
N GLY A 158 3.34 1.11 30.86
CA GLY A 158 4.06 1.21 32.12
C GLY A 158 4.72 2.58 32.27
N MET A 159 5.17 2.91 33.49
CA MET A 159 5.92 4.16 33.73
C MET A 159 7.23 4.24 32.94
N ASN A 160 7.86 3.09 32.67
CA ASN A 160 9.18 3.04 32.03
C ASN A 160 9.13 2.50 30.61
N ASN A 161 8.21 1.59 30.30
CA ASN A 161 8.04 0.95 28.99
C ASN A 161 6.64 0.38 28.87
N ASP A 162 6.14 0.30 27.63
CA ASP A 162 4.94 -0.45 27.30
C ASP A 162 5.20 -1.96 27.41
N VAL A 163 4.26 -2.68 28.01
CA VAL A 163 4.27 -4.14 28.07
C VAL A 163 3.28 -4.66 27.04
N ILE A 164 3.81 -5.23 25.96
CA ILE A 164 3.02 -5.90 24.93
C ILE A 164 2.98 -7.40 25.26
N THR A 165 1.78 -7.97 25.20
CA THR A 165 1.54 -9.39 25.39
C THR A 165 0.68 -9.91 24.26
N TYR A 166 1.21 -10.89 23.52
CA TYR A 166 0.45 -11.64 22.53
C TYR A 166 -0.18 -12.84 23.21
N LEU A 167 -1.48 -13.01 22.99
CA LEU A 167 -2.29 -14.08 23.56
C LEU A 167 -2.98 -14.84 22.42
N TYR A 168 -3.40 -16.07 22.71
CA TYR A 168 -4.36 -16.78 21.91
C TYR A 168 -5.35 -17.52 22.81
N LYS A 169 -6.51 -17.84 22.24
CA LYS A 169 -7.60 -18.55 22.92
C LYS A 169 -8.24 -19.52 21.94
N PHE A 170 -8.51 -20.73 22.39
CA PHE A 170 -9.28 -21.69 21.62
C PHE A 170 -10.79 -21.45 21.79
N LYS A 171 -11.55 -21.66 20.73
CA LYS A 171 -13.01 -21.56 20.76
C LYS A 171 -13.56 -22.54 21.80
N GLY A 172 -14.50 -22.05 22.62
CA GLY A 172 -15.12 -22.84 23.70
C GLY A 172 -14.31 -22.92 24.99
N THR A 173 -13.07 -22.41 25.05
CA THR A 173 -12.33 -22.28 26.31
C THR A 173 -12.53 -20.89 26.92
N THR A 174 -12.20 -20.74 28.21
CA THR A 174 -12.12 -19.43 28.88
C THR A 174 -10.69 -18.99 29.12
N GLU A 175 -9.72 -19.89 28.95
CA GLU A 175 -8.30 -19.67 29.24
C GLU A 175 -7.60 -18.93 28.10
N TYR A 176 -6.92 -17.84 28.44
CA TYR A 176 -5.99 -17.14 27.56
C TYR A 176 -4.58 -17.68 27.76
N ILE A 177 -3.92 -18.06 26.67
CA ILE A 177 -2.55 -18.53 26.70
C ILE A 177 -1.64 -17.47 26.09
N GLY A 178 -0.60 -17.06 26.80
CA GLY A 178 0.36 -16.06 26.33
C GLY A 178 1.56 -16.67 25.63
N PHE A 179 2.08 -15.98 24.60
CA PHE A 179 3.38 -16.30 24.02
C PHE A 179 4.50 -15.85 24.97
N PRO A 180 5.29 -16.78 25.55
CA PRO A 180 6.29 -16.44 26.54
C PRO A 180 7.51 -15.76 25.90
N LYS A 181 8.17 -14.84 26.61
CA LYS A 181 9.37 -14.13 26.10
C LYS A 181 10.64 -14.98 25.99
N GLY A 182 10.77 -16.03 26.81
CA GLY A 182 11.94 -16.91 26.78
C GLY A 182 11.96 -17.83 25.56
N PHE A 183 13.08 -17.85 24.81
CA PHE A 183 13.21 -18.58 23.55
C PHE A 183 12.75 -20.04 23.60
N ALA A 184 13.18 -20.82 24.59
CA ALA A 184 12.80 -22.23 24.72
C ALA A 184 11.29 -22.41 24.94
N LYS A 185 10.72 -21.68 25.91
CA LYS A 185 9.28 -21.72 26.20
C LYS A 185 8.46 -21.21 25.03
N TYR A 186 8.97 -20.21 24.32
CA TYR A 186 8.32 -19.66 23.13
C TYR A 186 8.29 -20.65 21.99
N THR A 187 9.41 -21.34 21.76
CA THR A 187 9.52 -22.39 20.76
C THR A 187 8.51 -23.49 21.06
N GLU A 188 8.40 -23.93 22.32
CA GLU A 188 7.41 -24.92 22.74
C GLU A 188 5.97 -24.43 22.50
N ALA A 189 5.62 -23.23 22.96
CA ALA A 189 4.30 -22.64 22.74
C ALA A 189 3.97 -22.44 21.25
N SER A 190 4.96 -21.99 20.47
CA SER A 190 4.84 -21.81 19.02
C SER A 190 4.66 -23.13 18.30
N LEU A 191 5.37 -24.19 18.69
CA LEU A 191 5.21 -25.52 18.08
C LEU A 191 3.81 -26.10 18.30
N LYS A 192 3.15 -25.77 19.42
CA LYS A 192 1.76 -26.20 19.67
C LYS A 192 0.76 -25.59 18.68
N ILE A 193 1.02 -24.37 18.20
CA ILE A 193 0.09 -23.62 17.33
C ILE A 193 0.52 -23.67 15.85
N PHE A 194 1.82 -23.52 15.61
CA PHE A 194 2.41 -23.38 14.28
C PHE A 194 3.13 -24.64 13.82
N GLY A 195 3.25 -25.68 14.65
CA GLY A 195 4.04 -26.88 14.36
C GLY A 195 3.53 -27.71 13.18
N GLU A 196 2.25 -27.58 12.81
CA GLU A 196 1.67 -28.21 11.62
C GLU A 196 2.19 -27.59 10.31
N VAL A 197 2.70 -26.36 10.38
CA VAL A 197 3.26 -25.67 9.23
C VAL A 197 4.74 -26.05 9.13
N ASN A 198 5.04 -27.11 8.38
CA ASN A 198 6.41 -27.63 8.20
C ASN A 198 7.43 -26.52 7.88
N SER A 199 7.02 -25.51 7.11
CA SER A 199 7.88 -24.37 6.77
C SER A 199 8.25 -23.47 7.94
N LEU A 200 7.40 -23.39 8.97
CA LEU A 200 7.69 -22.63 10.17
C LEU A 200 8.62 -23.41 11.10
N ARG A 201 8.52 -24.74 11.15
CA ARG A 201 9.24 -25.57 12.13
C ARG A 201 10.75 -25.30 12.16
N GLY A 202 11.38 -25.18 10.99
CA GLY A 202 12.81 -24.85 10.88
C GLY A 202 13.16 -23.45 11.41
N SER A 203 12.32 -22.45 11.12
CA SER A 203 12.50 -21.08 11.63
C SER A 203 12.18 -20.92 13.13
N LEU A 204 11.36 -21.80 13.70
CA LEU A 204 11.03 -21.78 15.13
C LEU A 204 12.25 -22.15 15.99
N SER A 205 13.14 -23.00 15.48
CA SER A 205 14.22 -23.61 16.27
C SER A 205 15.58 -22.90 16.18
N SER A 206 15.76 -21.93 15.27
CA SER A 206 17.10 -21.42 14.93
C SER A 206 17.42 -20.02 15.44
N GLN A 207 16.44 -19.20 15.83
CA GLN A 207 16.67 -17.81 16.23
C GLN A 207 15.71 -17.34 17.32
N GLY A 208 16.18 -16.45 18.20
CA GLY A 208 15.32 -15.65 19.07
C GLY A 208 14.25 -14.92 18.24
N TYR A 209 13.12 -14.58 18.84
CA TYR A 209 11.99 -14.00 18.12
C TYR A 209 11.80 -12.53 18.49
N SER A 210 11.31 -11.77 17.53
CA SER A 210 10.79 -10.41 17.68
C SER A 210 9.26 -10.44 17.73
N GLU A 211 8.64 -9.40 18.27
CA GLU A 211 7.18 -9.28 18.25
C GLU A 211 6.59 -9.32 16.83
N GLU A 212 7.32 -8.79 15.85
CA GLU A 212 6.93 -8.82 14.43
C GLU A 212 6.84 -10.25 13.89
N ASP A 213 7.67 -11.17 14.42
CA ASP A 213 7.63 -12.58 14.01
C ASP A 213 6.31 -13.26 14.41
N ILE A 214 5.68 -12.86 15.52
CA ILE A 214 4.39 -13.44 15.94
C ILE A 214 3.31 -13.11 14.92
N LEU A 215 3.20 -11.85 14.51
CA LEU A 215 2.22 -11.40 13.52
C LEU A 215 2.46 -12.09 12.17
N GLY A 216 3.72 -12.15 11.72
CA GLY A 216 4.09 -12.88 10.51
C GLY A 216 3.70 -14.36 10.57
N ARG A 217 3.91 -15.03 11.70
CA ARG A 217 3.56 -16.45 11.91
C ARG A 217 2.06 -16.70 11.96
N ILE A 218 1.29 -15.84 12.63
CA ILE A 218 -0.18 -15.88 12.61
C ILE A 218 -0.67 -15.81 11.16
N LYS A 219 -0.11 -14.89 10.37
CA LYS A 219 -0.48 -14.74 8.96
C LYS A 219 -0.11 -15.95 8.11
N LEU A 220 1.09 -16.49 8.30
CA LEU A 220 1.55 -17.70 7.60
C LEU A 220 0.68 -18.91 7.94
N LEU A 221 0.24 -19.04 9.19
CA LEU A 221 -0.70 -20.09 9.60
C LEU A 221 -2.06 -19.93 8.92
N LYS A 222 -2.64 -18.71 8.92
CA LYS A 222 -3.90 -18.41 8.21
C LYS A 222 -3.79 -18.80 6.73
N TYR A 223 -2.71 -18.40 6.07
CA TYR A 223 -2.52 -18.65 4.64
C TYR A 223 -2.25 -20.12 4.34
N LYS A 224 -1.51 -20.83 5.20
CA LYS A 224 -1.35 -22.29 5.07
C LYS A 224 -2.70 -23.00 5.16
N LYS A 225 -3.56 -22.63 6.12
CA LYS A 225 -4.89 -23.22 6.26
C LYS A 225 -5.78 -22.91 5.05
N LYS A 226 -5.74 -21.67 4.54
CA LYS A 226 -6.44 -21.31 3.29
C LYS A 226 -5.95 -22.13 2.10
N PHE A 227 -4.64 -22.34 1.98
CA PHE A 227 -4.08 -23.20 0.94
C PHE A 227 -4.55 -24.66 1.06
N ASP A 228 -4.55 -25.22 2.28
CA ASP A 228 -5.02 -26.59 2.53
C ASP A 228 -6.49 -26.80 2.19
N ASN A 229 -7.30 -25.73 2.31
CA ASN A 229 -8.73 -25.73 2.04
C ASN A 229 -9.11 -25.23 0.63
N ASP A 230 -8.14 -24.91 -0.24
CA ASP A 230 -8.36 -24.26 -1.54
C ASP A 230 -9.20 -22.95 -1.45
N GLU A 231 -8.98 -22.20 -0.38
CA GLU A 231 -9.68 -20.93 -0.13
C GLU A 231 -8.95 -19.73 -0.75
N LYS A 232 -9.76 -18.80 -1.28
CA LYS A 232 -9.29 -17.48 -1.70
C LYS A 232 -8.99 -16.58 -0.51
N ILE A 233 -8.09 -15.63 -0.74
CA ILE A 233 -7.85 -14.47 0.13
C ILE A 233 -8.45 -13.25 -0.55
N TYR A 234 -9.30 -12.50 0.12
CA TYR A 234 -10.00 -11.35 -0.48
C TYR A 234 -9.37 -10.03 -0.03
N PHE A 235 -9.32 -9.04 -0.92
CA PHE A 235 -8.78 -7.72 -0.63
C PHE A 235 -9.71 -6.61 -1.11
N ASN A 236 -9.83 -5.52 -0.35
CA ASN A 236 -10.57 -4.33 -0.76
C ASN A 236 -9.79 -3.51 -1.82
N SER A 237 -10.34 -2.36 -2.25
CA SER A 237 -9.70 -1.48 -3.24
C SER A 237 -8.37 -0.85 -2.77
N SER A 238 -8.15 -0.80 -1.46
CA SER A 238 -6.92 -0.32 -0.80
C SER A 238 -5.88 -1.43 -0.59
N TRP A 239 -6.16 -2.65 -1.06
CA TRP A 239 -5.34 -3.85 -0.87
C TRP A 239 -5.30 -4.40 0.57
N ASP A 240 -6.25 -4.00 1.42
CA ASP A 240 -6.41 -4.58 2.74
C ASP A 240 -7.12 -5.91 2.63
N GLU A 241 -6.69 -6.90 3.41
CA GLU A 241 -7.39 -8.17 3.49
C GLU A 241 -8.75 -8.00 4.17
N VAL A 242 -9.79 -8.57 3.56
CA VAL A 242 -11.17 -8.54 4.06
C VAL A 242 -11.74 -9.95 4.15
N ASP A 243 -12.61 -10.18 5.14
CA ASP A 243 -13.24 -11.49 5.33
C ASP A 243 -14.49 -11.66 4.44
N LYS A 244 -15.13 -10.56 4.03
CA LYS A 244 -16.35 -10.59 3.21
C LYS A 244 -16.05 -10.34 1.73
N VAL A 245 -16.53 -11.24 0.89
CA VAL A 245 -16.45 -11.13 -0.59
C VAL A 245 -17.15 -9.86 -1.10
N SER A 246 -18.23 -9.41 -0.44
CA SER A 246 -18.94 -8.19 -0.83
C SER A 246 -18.12 -6.90 -0.66
N GLU A 247 -17.06 -6.94 0.16
CA GLU A 247 -16.16 -5.82 0.42
C GLU A 247 -14.89 -5.89 -0.45
N SER A 248 -14.72 -6.96 -1.25
CA SER A 248 -13.50 -7.19 -2.02
C SER A 248 -13.54 -6.53 -3.39
N SER A 249 -12.39 -6.01 -3.83
CA SER A 249 -12.10 -5.59 -5.20
C SER A 249 -11.16 -6.57 -5.90
N TYR A 250 -10.37 -7.31 -5.12
CA TYR A 250 -9.39 -8.28 -5.60
C TYR A 250 -9.48 -9.57 -4.79
N TYR A 251 -8.87 -10.62 -5.31
CA TYR A 251 -8.59 -11.82 -4.53
C TYR A 251 -7.24 -12.41 -4.92
N ALA A 252 -6.64 -13.21 -4.02
CA ALA A 252 -5.46 -14.01 -4.28
C ALA A 252 -5.74 -15.49 -4.10
N ILE A 253 -4.95 -16.30 -4.81
CA ILE A 253 -4.88 -17.75 -4.66
C ILE A 253 -3.42 -18.10 -4.35
N ILE A 254 -3.21 -18.97 -3.35
CA ILE A 254 -1.90 -19.55 -3.06
C ILE A 254 -1.72 -20.75 -3.99
N LYS A 255 -0.77 -20.68 -4.92
CA LYS A 255 -0.52 -21.75 -5.91
C LYS A 255 0.38 -22.85 -5.38
N SER A 256 1.38 -22.48 -4.59
CA SER A 256 2.31 -23.42 -3.96
C SER A 256 2.94 -22.83 -2.70
N ILE A 257 3.52 -23.71 -1.89
CA ILE A 257 4.30 -23.37 -0.70
C ILE A 257 5.65 -24.08 -0.80
N ASP A 258 6.66 -23.34 -1.30
CA ASP A 258 8.05 -23.77 -1.41
C ASP A 258 8.83 -23.27 -0.18
N SER A 259 8.61 -23.91 0.97
CA SER A 259 9.14 -23.51 2.28
C SER A 259 10.53 -22.82 2.23
N PRO A 260 10.66 -21.55 2.69
CA PRO A 260 9.67 -20.73 3.40
C PRO A 260 8.79 -19.84 2.49
N ALA A 261 8.86 -19.98 1.18
CA ALA A 261 8.20 -19.08 0.23
C ALA A 261 6.78 -19.53 -0.15
N PHE A 262 5.85 -18.58 -0.21
CA PHE A 262 4.48 -18.77 -0.70
C PHE A 262 4.35 -18.14 -2.09
N HIS A 263 3.91 -18.90 -3.08
CA HIS A 263 3.60 -18.38 -4.42
C HIS A 263 2.13 -17.95 -4.47
N LEU A 264 1.89 -16.65 -4.59
CA LEU A 264 0.54 -16.08 -4.69
C LEU A 264 0.30 -15.54 -6.09
N VAL A 265 -0.92 -15.72 -6.59
CA VAL A 265 -1.42 -15.07 -7.80
C VAL A 265 -2.62 -14.21 -7.44
N PHE A 266 -2.56 -12.92 -7.78
CA PHE A 266 -3.58 -11.92 -7.50
C PHE A 266 -4.43 -11.67 -8.73
N TYR A 267 -5.72 -11.49 -8.52
CA TYR A 267 -6.73 -11.33 -9.56
C TYR A 267 -7.67 -10.18 -9.23
N PHE A 268 -8.19 -9.54 -10.26
CA PHE A 268 -9.42 -8.75 -10.15
C PHE A 268 -10.62 -9.67 -9.93
N ASN A 269 -11.72 -9.15 -9.40
CA ASN A 269 -12.95 -9.93 -9.19
C ASN A 269 -13.53 -10.56 -10.48
N ASN A 270 -13.17 -10.06 -11.66
CA ASN A 270 -13.52 -10.65 -12.96
C ASN A 270 -12.55 -11.74 -13.44
N ASN A 271 -11.70 -12.27 -12.56
CA ASN A 271 -10.70 -13.31 -12.80
C ASN A 271 -9.56 -12.92 -13.76
N ILE A 272 -9.36 -11.63 -14.02
CA ILE A 272 -8.19 -11.16 -14.77
C ILE A 272 -6.98 -11.16 -13.82
N PRO A 273 -5.85 -11.80 -14.17
CA PRO A 273 -4.65 -11.79 -13.34
C PRO A 273 -4.03 -10.39 -13.29
N ILE A 274 -3.55 -9.99 -12.12
CA ILE A 274 -2.89 -8.69 -11.87
C ILE A 274 -1.39 -8.91 -11.82
N TYR A 275 -0.95 -9.72 -10.87
CA TYR A 275 0.43 -10.13 -10.71
C TYR A 275 0.53 -11.44 -9.92
N GLU A 276 1.70 -12.06 -9.97
CA GLU A 276 2.09 -13.17 -9.13
C GLU A 276 3.50 -12.99 -8.59
N GLY A 277 3.83 -13.70 -7.52
CA GLY A 277 5.18 -13.74 -7.00
C GLY A 277 5.33 -14.53 -5.70
N TYR A 278 6.55 -14.55 -5.18
CA TYR A 278 6.92 -15.35 -4.02
C TYR A 278 7.19 -14.49 -2.79
N PHE A 279 6.59 -14.85 -1.66
CA PHE A 279 6.72 -14.15 -0.39
C PHE A 279 7.30 -15.07 0.69
N THR A 280 8.34 -14.64 1.39
CA THR A 280 8.89 -15.36 2.57
C THR A 280 8.36 -14.83 3.90
N SER A 281 7.78 -13.64 3.89
CA SER A 281 7.04 -13.07 5.02
C SER A 281 5.92 -12.19 4.50
N PHE A 282 4.82 -12.16 5.27
CA PHE A 282 3.69 -11.24 5.06
C PHE A 282 3.66 -10.10 6.10
N TYR A 283 4.63 -10.05 7.02
CA TYR A 283 4.74 -8.95 7.97
C TYR A 283 6.20 -8.74 8.42
N PRO A 284 6.87 -7.66 7.96
CA PRO A 284 6.57 -6.96 6.71
C PRO A 284 6.65 -7.89 5.50
N HIS A 285 6.13 -7.45 4.35
CA HIS A 285 6.25 -8.22 3.10
C HIS A 285 7.71 -8.39 2.70
N LYS A 286 8.14 -9.64 2.53
CA LYS A 286 9.47 -9.98 2.02
C LYS A 286 9.32 -10.72 0.69
N LYS A 287 9.56 -10.01 -0.40
CA LYS A 287 9.54 -10.54 -1.77
C LYS A 287 10.81 -11.34 -2.05
N THR A 288 10.69 -12.46 -2.76
CA THR A 288 11.81 -13.30 -3.21
C THR A 288 11.54 -13.84 -4.62
N LYS A 289 12.57 -14.40 -5.28
CA LYS A 289 12.46 -15.00 -6.63
C LYS A 289 11.85 -14.02 -7.65
N GLU A 290 11.02 -14.51 -8.56
CA GLU A 290 10.44 -13.73 -9.65
C GLU A 290 9.02 -13.27 -9.32
N PHE A 291 8.70 -12.04 -9.71
CA PHE A 291 7.36 -11.49 -9.74
C PHE A 291 6.98 -11.14 -11.17
N ASN A 292 5.77 -11.51 -11.57
CA ASN A 292 5.24 -11.25 -12.91
C ASN A 292 3.95 -10.43 -12.80
N TRP A 293 3.84 -9.35 -13.57
CA TRP A 293 2.62 -8.54 -13.72
C TRP A 293 2.04 -8.78 -15.09
N PHE A 294 0.72 -8.76 -15.18
CA PHE A 294 0.00 -9.14 -16.39
C PHE A 294 -0.74 -7.95 -17.00
N TYR A 295 -0.87 -7.99 -18.31
CA TYR A 295 -1.86 -7.23 -19.05
C TYR A 295 -3.27 -7.82 -18.81
N PRO A 296 -4.35 -7.05 -19.06
CA PRO A 296 -5.71 -7.57 -18.96
C PRO A 296 -6.02 -8.77 -19.87
N ASN A 297 -5.23 -8.99 -20.93
CA ASN A 297 -5.34 -10.16 -21.81
C ASN A 297 -4.56 -11.39 -21.29
N GLY A 298 -3.96 -11.32 -20.09
CA GLY A 298 -3.18 -12.39 -19.49
C GLY A 298 -1.72 -12.50 -19.93
N ALA A 299 -1.26 -11.69 -20.90
CA ALA A 299 0.15 -11.66 -21.28
C ALA A 299 1.00 -11.00 -20.18
N ILE A 300 2.23 -11.47 -19.97
CA ILE A 300 3.16 -10.82 -19.04
C ILE A 300 3.52 -9.44 -19.58
N ARG A 301 3.41 -8.42 -18.72
CA ARG A 301 3.80 -7.03 -18.99
C ARG A 301 5.13 -6.68 -18.34
N LYS A 302 5.38 -7.17 -17.13
CA LYS A 302 6.56 -6.82 -16.34
C LYS A 302 7.00 -8.03 -15.54
N THR A 303 8.30 -8.24 -15.44
CA THR A 303 8.92 -9.25 -14.60
C THR A 303 9.97 -8.58 -13.74
N ILE A 304 9.99 -8.85 -12.43
CA ILE A 304 11.02 -8.36 -11.51
C ILE A 304 11.60 -9.53 -10.72
N LYS A 305 12.92 -9.69 -10.75
CA LYS A 305 13.62 -10.64 -9.89
C LYS A 305 14.00 -9.96 -8.59
N TYR A 306 13.63 -10.54 -7.47
CA TYR A 306 13.94 -10.09 -6.12
C TYR A 306 14.95 -11.02 -5.45
N PHE A 307 15.88 -10.41 -4.74
CA PHE A 307 16.75 -11.08 -3.78
C PHE A 307 16.66 -10.32 -2.46
N ASP A 308 16.21 -11.01 -1.40
CA ASP A 308 16.00 -10.43 -0.07
C ASP A 308 15.21 -9.10 -0.10
N ASN A 309 14.01 -9.15 -0.69
CA ASN A 309 13.13 -8.00 -0.88
C ASN A 309 13.69 -6.84 -1.73
N LYS A 310 14.88 -6.98 -2.32
CA LYS A 310 15.49 -5.99 -3.21
C LYS A 310 15.38 -6.43 -4.67
N PRO A 311 14.72 -5.64 -5.55
CA PRO A 311 14.66 -5.97 -6.98
C PRO A 311 16.08 -5.92 -7.58
N GLN A 312 16.45 -6.89 -8.40
CA GLN A 312 17.77 -7.03 -9.04
C GLN A 312 17.70 -6.72 -10.53
N GLU A 313 16.70 -7.27 -11.20
CA GLU A 313 16.48 -7.13 -12.64
C GLU A 313 15.00 -6.87 -12.89
N THR A 314 14.70 -6.04 -13.87
CA THR A 314 13.34 -5.86 -14.38
C THR A 314 13.32 -5.93 -15.89
N ILE A 315 12.34 -6.66 -16.40
CA ILE A 315 12.05 -6.78 -17.83
C ILE A 315 10.61 -6.31 -18.04
N ILE A 316 10.42 -5.41 -19.00
CA ILE A 316 9.10 -4.96 -19.45
C ILE A 316 8.87 -5.53 -20.83
N PHE A 317 7.64 -5.95 -21.10
CA PHE A 317 7.23 -6.60 -22.34
C PHE A 317 6.14 -5.77 -23.03
N TYR A 318 6.07 -5.87 -24.35
CA TYR A 318 4.91 -5.46 -25.13
C TYR A 318 3.75 -6.44 -24.96
N LYS A 319 2.52 -6.02 -25.32
CA LYS A 319 1.33 -6.89 -25.32
C LYS A 319 1.44 -8.16 -26.17
N ASN A 320 2.37 -8.19 -27.13
CA ASN A 320 2.68 -9.36 -27.97
C ASN A 320 3.74 -10.31 -27.34
N GLY A 321 4.19 -10.03 -26.11
CA GLY A 321 5.17 -10.83 -25.39
C GLY A 321 6.64 -10.56 -25.76
N LYS A 322 6.93 -9.69 -26.73
CA LYS A 322 8.31 -9.27 -27.01
C LYS A 322 8.83 -8.37 -25.90
N ILE A 323 10.13 -8.44 -25.60
CA ILE A 323 10.77 -7.54 -24.64
C ILE A 323 10.70 -6.10 -25.19
N LEU A 324 10.31 -5.17 -24.32
CA LEU A 324 10.33 -3.73 -24.57
C LEU A 324 11.57 -3.09 -23.94
N ARG A 325 11.81 -3.32 -22.65
CA ARG A 325 12.96 -2.77 -21.91
C ARG A 325 13.50 -3.79 -20.91
N ALA A 326 14.79 -3.73 -20.64
CA ALA A 326 15.41 -4.46 -19.54
C ALA A 326 16.35 -3.52 -18.76
N TYR A 327 16.24 -3.49 -17.44
CA TYR A 327 17.13 -2.72 -16.57
C TYR A 327 17.59 -3.52 -15.35
N ALA A 328 18.79 -3.18 -14.88
CA ALA A 328 19.36 -3.69 -13.63
C ALA A 328 19.23 -2.63 -12.53
N HIS A 329 19.01 -3.09 -11.30
CA HIS A 329 18.98 -2.25 -10.11
C HIS A 329 20.31 -2.41 -9.37
N ILE A 330 21.10 -1.34 -9.33
CA ILE A 330 22.38 -1.31 -8.65
C ILE A 330 22.18 -0.60 -7.32
N TYR A 331 22.49 -1.30 -6.23
CA TYR A 331 22.47 -0.74 -4.88
C TYR A 331 23.89 -0.35 -4.47
N SER A 332 24.04 0.82 -3.84
CA SER A 332 25.28 1.12 -3.14
C SER A 332 25.54 0.11 -2.02
N GLU A 333 26.81 -0.06 -1.63
CA GLU A 333 27.20 -0.92 -0.49
C GLU A 333 26.44 -0.56 0.79
N PHE A 334 26.10 0.72 0.95
CA PHE A 334 25.32 1.25 2.07
C PHE A 334 23.79 1.13 1.89
N GLY A 335 23.32 0.52 0.80
CA GLY A 335 21.91 0.20 0.55
C GLY A 335 20.96 1.38 0.33
N ASN A 336 21.44 2.62 0.44
CA ASN A 336 20.58 3.81 0.49
C ASN A 336 20.30 4.42 -0.89
N SER A 337 21.10 4.11 -1.90
CA SER A 337 20.90 4.61 -3.26
C SER A 337 20.69 3.46 -4.24
N LYS A 338 19.63 3.60 -5.02
CA LYS A 338 19.24 2.71 -6.10
C LYS A 338 19.53 3.42 -7.41
N GLU A 339 20.51 2.94 -8.16
CA GLU A 339 20.73 3.36 -9.55
C GLU A 339 20.05 2.36 -10.49
N ILE A 340 19.23 2.85 -11.41
CA ILE A 340 18.62 2.04 -12.46
C ILE A 340 19.48 2.19 -13.71
N VAL A 341 20.04 1.07 -14.19
CA VAL A 341 20.86 1.03 -15.41
C VAL A 341 20.13 0.26 -16.49
N LEU A 342 19.84 0.94 -17.59
CA LEU A 342 19.21 0.31 -18.74
C LEU A 342 20.19 -0.63 -19.41
N LYS A 343 19.76 -1.87 -19.67
CA LYS A 343 20.57 -2.86 -20.37
C LYS A 343 20.20 -2.93 -21.83
N LYS A 344 18.90 -2.94 -22.14
CA LYS A 344 18.38 -3.06 -23.50
C LYS A 344 17.07 -2.31 -23.67
N VAL A 345 16.84 -1.80 -24.87
CA VAL A 345 15.56 -1.23 -25.32
C VAL A 345 15.28 -1.76 -26.71
N PHE A 346 14.05 -2.23 -26.94
CA PHE A 346 13.65 -2.81 -28.20
C PHE A 346 12.42 -2.10 -28.77
N GLY A 347 12.38 -1.95 -30.09
CA GLY A 347 11.18 -1.51 -30.81
C GLY A 347 10.12 -2.61 -30.85
N LEU A 348 8.92 -2.26 -31.32
CA LEU A 348 7.79 -3.21 -31.47
C LEU A 348 8.15 -4.40 -32.38
N GLU A 349 9.02 -4.17 -33.37
CA GLU A 349 9.52 -5.21 -34.27
C GLU A 349 10.58 -6.12 -33.61
N GLY A 350 11.13 -5.74 -32.45
CA GLY A 350 12.13 -6.49 -31.71
C GLY A 350 13.58 -6.11 -32.05
N ASN A 351 13.79 -5.05 -32.83
CA ASN A 351 15.12 -4.49 -33.09
C ASN A 351 15.61 -3.69 -31.87
N GLU A 352 16.89 -3.85 -31.53
CA GLU A 352 17.54 -3.10 -30.46
C GLU A 352 17.68 -1.62 -30.85
N LEU A 353 17.24 -0.72 -29.98
CA LEU A 353 17.18 0.73 -30.22
C LEU A 353 18.38 1.49 -29.65
N LEU A 354 19.15 0.86 -28.76
CA LEU A 354 20.35 1.47 -28.18
C LEU A 354 21.58 1.14 -29.03
N ASP A 355 22.44 2.14 -29.23
CA ASP A 355 23.78 1.95 -29.79
C ASP A 355 24.74 1.32 -28.76
N ASN A 356 25.98 1.06 -29.17
CA ASN A 356 27.03 0.51 -28.30
C ASN A 356 27.45 1.44 -27.14
N LYS A 357 27.02 2.72 -27.16
CA LYS A 357 27.25 3.70 -26.10
C LYS A 357 26.01 3.86 -25.21
N GLY A 358 24.93 3.13 -25.48
CA GLY A 358 23.68 3.20 -24.72
C GLY A 358 22.81 4.41 -25.07
N ASN A 359 22.99 5.02 -26.24
CA ASN A 359 22.15 6.10 -26.75
C ASN A 359 21.11 5.55 -27.71
N GLY A 360 19.92 6.14 -27.74
CA GLY A 360 18.85 5.68 -28.62
C GLY A 360 17.57 6.48 -28.47
N VAL A 361 16.60 6.21 -29.33
CA VAL A 361 15.28 6.84 -29.29
C VAL A 361 14.22 5.77 -29.40
N GLU A 362 13.25 5.81 -28.50
CA GLU A 362 12.06 4.97 -28.52
C GLU A 362 10.83 5.85 -28.73
N SER A 363 9.93 5.48 -29.64
CA SER A 363 8.64 6.14 -29.81
C SER A 363 7.52 5.11 -29.85
N PHE A 364 6.51 5.30 -29.01
CA PHE A 364 5.38 4.38 -28.89
C PHE A 364 4.08 5.16 -28.61
N TYR A 365 2.95 4.50 -28.83
CA TYR A 365 1.64 5.06 -28.57
C TYR A 365 1.09 4.52 -27.24
N ASP A 366 0.90 5.41 -26.27
CA ASP A 366 0.24 5.12 -25.01
C ASP A 366 -1.28 5.08 -25.23
N SER A 367 -1.82 3.87 -25.34
CA SER A 367 -3.26 3.66 -25.53
C SER A 367 -4.11 4.08 -24.32
N ILE A 368 -3.52 4.21 -23.13
CA ILE A 368 -4.25 4.58 -21.91
C ILE A 368 -4.50 6.09 -21.90
N SER A 369 -3.46 6.88 -22.17
CA SER A 369 -3.56 8.35 -22.22
C SER A 369 -3.81 8.92 -23.62
N ASN A 370 -3.91 8.06 -24.65
CA ASN A 370 -4.18 8.41 -26.04
C ASN A 370 -3.17 9.44 -26.60
N ARG A 371 -1.87 9.15 -26.46
CA ARG A 371 -0.80 10.03 -26.96
C ARG A 371 0.42 9.25 -27.42
N ARG A 372 1.17 9.81 -28.37
CA ARG A 372 2.48 9.28 -28.77
C ARG A 372 3.56 9.88 -27.89
N ILE A 373 4.36 9.01 -27.27
CA ILE A 373 5.44 9.39 -26.38
C ILE A 373 6.77 9.06 -27.06
N THR A 374 7.75 9.94 -26.87
CA THR A 374 9.13 9.73 -27.29
C THR A 374 10.04 9.75 -26.08
N PHE A 375 10.84 8.71 -25.93
CA PHE A 375 11.92 8.57 -24.94
C PHE A 375 13.27 8.68 -25.65
N GLU A 376 14.16 9.52 -25.13
CA GLU A 376 15.53 9.69 -25.62
C GLU A 376 16.51 9.22 -24.53
N TYR A 377 17.38 8.30 -24.91
CA TYR A 377 18.36 7.67 -24.04
C TYR A 377 19.76 8.20 -24.31
N GLU A 378 20.52 8.40 -23.23
CA GLU A 378 21.94 8.73 -23.30
C GLU A 378 22.69 7.91 -22.26
N LYS A 379 23.79 7.25 -22.65
CA LYS A 379 24.64 6.46 -21.76
C LYS A 379 23.86 5.48 -20.86
N ASN A 380 22.94 4.72 -21.45
CA ASN A 380 22.11 3.72 -20.76
C ASN A 380 21.17 4.31 -19.69
N LYS A 381 20.84 5.59 -19.79
CA LYS A 381 19.87 6.27 -18.92
C LYS A 381 18.82 6.97 -19.76
N LEU A 382 17.59 7.00 -19.25
CA LEU A 382 16.56 7.86 -19.83
C LEU A 382 16.94 9.31 -19.56
N ASN A 383 17.20 10.07 -20.63
CA ASN A 383 17.58 11.48 -20.54
C ASN A 383 16.35 12.37 -20.65
N LYS A 384 15.51 12.13 -21.68
CA LYS A 384 14.33 12.94 -21.97
C LYS A 384 13.11 12.07 -22.28
N ALA A 385 11.94 12.60 -21.96
CA ALA A 385 10.66 12.03 -22.33
C ALA A 385 9.67 13.15 -22.64
N TYR A 386 8.93 13.06 -23.75
CA TYR A 386 7.94 14.07 -24.13
C TYR A 386 6.85 13.51 -25.05
N TYR A 387 5.79 14.30 -25.24
CA TYR A 387 4.75 14.10 -26.25
C TYR A 387 4.35 15.44 -26.87
N PHE A 388 3.54 15.40 -27.93
CA PHE A 388 2.90 16.59 -28.50
C PHE A 388 1.40 16.56 -28.16
N ASP A 389 0.89 17.67 -27.63
CA ASP A 389 -0.53 17.81 -27.34
C ASP A 389 -1.37 18.05 -28.61
N SER A 390 -2.69 18.19 -28.47
CA SER A 390 -3.60 18.44 -29.60
C SER A 390 -3.31 19.73 -30.37
N ASN A 391 -2.58 20.68 -29.77
CA ASN A 391 -2.18 21.93 -30.40
C ASN A 391 -0.75 21.86 -30.95
N ASN A 392 -0.18 20.65 -31.08
CA ASN A 392 1.19 20.40 -31.49
C ASN A 392 2.24 21.09 -30.59
N ARG A 393 1.89 21.40 -29.34
CA ARG A 393 2.84 21.91 -28.36
C ARG A 393 3.58 20.73 -27.73
N LYS A 394 4.90 20.85 -27.63
CA LYS A 394 5.76 19.84 -26.99
C LYS A 394 5.60 19.93 -25.46
N ILE A 395 5.16 18.84 -24.85
CA ILE A 395 5.01 18.70 -23.40
C ILE A 395 6.04 17.70 -22.90
N TYR A 396 6.92 18.15 -22.02
CA TYR A 396 7.92 17.27 -21.41
C TYR A 396 7.30 16.45 -20.29
N LEU A 397 7.71 15.19 -20.19
CA LEU A 397 7.52 14.33 -19.02
C LEU A 397 8.81 14.32 -18.18
N GLN A 398 9.97 14.30 -18.85
CA GLN A 398 11.30 14.43 -18.27
C GLN A 398 12.21 15.26 -19.19
N CYS A 399 13.00 16.18 -18.62
CA CYS A 399 13.95 17.02 -19.36
C CYS A 399 15.24 17.29 -18.55
N GLU A 400 16.18 18.05 -19.11
CA GLU A 400 17.47 18.37 -18.47
C GLU A 400 17.32 18.90 -17.03
N ARG A 401 16.36 19.81 -16.82
CA ARG A 401 16.03 20.34 -15.50
C ARG A 401 14.52 20.34 -15.32
N ASN A 402 14.00 19.32 -14.64
CA ASN A 402 12.58 19.23 -14.38
C ASN A 402 12.08 20.36 -13.46
N ALA A 403 10.78 20.64 -13.57
CA ALA A 403 10.09 21.53 -12.68
C ALA A 403 10.15 21.00 -11.24
N LYS A 404 10.31 21.93 -10.30
CA LYS A 404 10.49 21.60 -8.88
C LYS A 404 9.57 22.44 -8.02
N LEU A 405 8.76 21.76 -7.21
CA LEU A 405 7.90 22.40 -6.23
C LEU A 405 8.76 23.12 -5.16
N ARG A 406 8.53 24.42 -4.96
CA ARG A 406 9.13 25.17 -3.85
C ARG A 406 8.32 24.90 -2.58
N GLU A 407 8.98 25.02 -1.44
CA GLU A 407 8.29 25.05 -0.13
C GLU A 407 7.39 23.84 0.15
N PHE A 408 7.80 22.66 -0.32
CA PHE A 408 7.04 21.42 -0.12
C PHE A 408 6.65 21.19 1.35
N SER A 409 7.55 21.47 2.29
CA SER A 409 7.29 21.32 3.73
C SER A 409 6.19 22.25 4.24
N PHE A 410 6.14 23.49 3.74
CA PHE A 410 5.08 24.45 4.09
C PHE A 410 3.73 23.97 3.56
N LEU A 411 3.67 23.53 2.29
CA LEU A 411 2.44 22.99 1.72
C LEU A 411 1.99 21.71 2.42
N GLN A 412 2.92 20.84 2.81
CA GLN A 412 2.61 19.65 3.60
C GLN A 412 2.03 20.03 4.97
N SER A 413 2.57 21.06 5.63
CA SER A 413 2.03 21.56 6.90
C SER A 413 0.62 22.12 6.73
N ASP A 414 0.41 22.99 5.74
CA ASP A 414 -0.89 23.60 5.43
C ASP A 414 -1.94 22.54 5.07
N LEU A 415 -1.54 21.46 4.37
CA LEU A 415 -2.39 20.32 4.07
C LEU A 415 -2.78 19.53 5.34
N ASN A 416 -1.84 19.32 6.25
CA ASN A 416 -2.10 18.64 7.53
C ASN A 416 -3.06 19.45 8.40
N ASP A 417 -2.86 20.76 8.49
CA ASP A 417 -3.68 21.66 9.30
C ASP A 417 -5.12 21.73 8.77
N ALA A 418 -5.31 21.62 7.45
CA ALA A 418 -6.63 21.64 6.83
C ALA A 418 -7.50 20.41 7.17
N SER A 419 -6.94 19.33 7.73
CA SER A 419 -7.68 18.13 8.20
C SER A 419 -8.69 17.59 7.18
N ILE A 420 -8.27 17.49 5.91
CA ILE A 420 -9.18 17.25 4.78
C ILE A 420 -9.63 15.80 4.59
N TYR A 421 -9.28 14.87 5.48
CA TYR A 421 -9.62 13.45 5.31
C TYR A 421 -11.14 13.25 5.45
N PRO A 422 -11.86 12.82 4.39
CA PRO A 422 -13.32 12.70 4.45
C PRO A 422 -13.77 11.56 5.38
N ILE A 423 -14.81 11.83 6.17
CA ILE A 423 -15.35 10.85 7.12
C ILE A 423 -15.89 9.58 6.46
N ASN A 424 -16.49 9.71 5.28
CA ASN A 424 -17.01 8.57 4.51
C ASN A 424 -15.89 7.62 4.06
N SER A 425 -14.74 8.17 3.68
CA SER A 425 -13.56 7.39 3.30
C SER A 425 -12.99 6.65 4.52
N ILE A 426 -12.97 7.30 5.69
CA ILE A 426 -12.56 6.68 6.96
C ILE A 426 -13.48 5.52 7.33
N ILE A 427 -14.81 5.69 7.22
CA ILE A 427 -15.79 4.63 7.49
C ILE A 427 -15.57 3.41 6.60
N LYS A 428 -15.20 3.64 5.33
CA LYS A 428 -14.91 2.57 4.35
C LYS A 428 -13.49 2.00 4.48
N ASN A 429 -12.67 2.57 5.37
CA ASN A 429 -11.23 2.30 5.48
C ASN A 429 -10.47 2.53 4.16
N ASN A 430 -10.96 3.43 3.31
CA ASN A 430 -10.35 3.70 2.01
C ASN A 430 -9.09 4.54 2.19
N HIS A 431 -7.94 3.98 1.83
CA HIS A 431 -6.64 4.63 1.94
C HIS A 431 -5.70 4.24 0.78
N GLY A 432 -4.52 4.85 0.72
CA GLY A 432 -3.50 4.62 -0.29
C GLY A 432 -3.18 5.86 -1.12
N PHE A 433 -2.56 5.67 -2.28
CA PHE A 433 -2.14 6.78 -3.12
C PHE A 433 -3.23 7.26 -4.09
N ALA A 434 -3.47 8.56 -4.11
CA ALA A 434 -4.06 9.26 -5.24
C ALA A 434 -2.94 9.89 -6.09
N LEU A 435 -3.11 9.91 -7.41
CA LEU A 435 -2.15 10.45 -8.36
C LEU A 435 -2.75 11.64 -9.08
N LEU A 436 -2.25 12.83 -8.73
CA LEU A 436 -2.70 14.08 -9.34
C LEU A 436 -1.75 14.48 -10.47
N LYS A 437 -2.24 14.47 -11.70
CA LYS A 437 -1.52 14.98 -12.88
C LYS A 437 -1.61 16.50 -12.91
N CYS A 438 -0.48 17.17 -13.10
CA CYS A 438 -0.37 18.62 -13.22
C CYS A 438 0.36 19.01 -14.50
N ILE A 439 -0.11 20.06 -15.19
CA ILE A 439 0.59 20.72 -16.29
C ILE A 439 1.20 22.02 -15.78
N ILE A 440 2.53 22.09 -15.76
CA ILE A 440 3.32 23.23 -15.28
C ILE A 440 3.81 24.00 -16.50
N GLU A 441 3.40 25.26 -16.62
CA GLU A 441 3.77 26.12 -17.74
C GLU A 441 5.19 26.70 -17.57
N PRO A 442 5.78 27.30 -18.63
CA PRO A 442 7.11 27.93 -18.56
C PRO A 442 7.24 29.01 -17.47
N SER A 443 6.12 29.58 -17.03
CA SER A 443 6.05 30.53 -15.91
C SER A 443 6.18 29.88 -14.52
N GLY A 444 6.04 28.56 -14.41
CA GLY A 444 5.95 27.84 -13.13
C GLY A 444 4.54 27.78 -12.54
N ILE A 445 3.53 28.27 -13.27
CA ILE A 445 2.12 28.20 -12.87
C ILE A 445 1.53 26.87 -13.36
N ILE A 446 0.66 26.27 -12.55
CA ILE A 446 -0.11 25.09 -12.98
C ILE A 446 -1.31 25.55 -13.81
N SER A 447 -1.41 25.10 -15.07
CA SER A 447 -2.54 25.40 -15.96
C SER A 447 -3.67 24.37 -15.88
N LYS A 448 -3.36 23.13 -15.49
CA LYS A 448 -4.33 22.05 -15.35
C LYS A 448 -3.93 21.09 -14.23
N TYR A 449 -4.92 20.62 -13.46
CA TYR A 449 -4.79 19.50 -12.54
C TYR A 449 -5.93 18.48 -12.76
N GLU A 450 -5.63 17.18 -12.70
CA GLU A 450 -6.59 16.10 -12.96
C GLU A 450 -6.13 14.83 -12.24
N PHE A 451 -7.02 14.15 -11.51
CA PHE A 451 -6.69 12.85 -10.96
C PHE A 451 -6.64 11.79 -12.07
N ILE A 452 -5.50 11.12 -12.21
CA ILE A 452 -5.37 9.93 -13.08
C ILE A 452 -5.60 8.64 -12.30
N LYS A 453 -5.56 8.72 -10.97
CA LYS A 453 -5.97 7.68 -10.02
C LYS A 453 -6.46 8.34 -8.74
N GLY A 454 -7.63 7.96 -8.25
CA GLY A 454 -8.13 8.34 -6.93
C GLY A 454 -7.87 7.28 -5.86
N VAL A 455 -8.11 7.65 -4.60
CA VAL A 455 -8.40 6.68 -3.52
C VAL A 455 -9.89 6.38 -3.54
N ASP A 456 -10.70 7.44 -3.45
CA ASP A 456 -12.12 7.44 -3.76
C ASP A 456 -12.55 8.86 -4.17
N ASN A 457 -13.83 9.03 -4.53
CA ASN A 457 -14.34 10.32 -4.97
C ASN A 457 -14.33 11.40 -3.87
N ASP A 458 -14.60 11.02 -2.61
CA ASP A 458 -14.67 11.97 -1.51
C ASP A 458 -13.27 12.57 -1.23
N CYS A 459 -12.23 11.74 -1.24
CA CYS A 459 -10.83 12.15 -1.13
C CYS A 459 -10.41 13.06 -2.29
N ASN A 460 -10.81 12.72 -3.52
CA ASN A 460 -10.52 13.54 -4.70
C ASN A 460 -11.15 14.93 -4.57
N VAL A 461 -12.43 15.02 -4.20
CA VAL A 461 -13.14 16.29 -4.02
C VAL A 461 -12.49 17.14 -2.92
N ALA A 462 -12.12 16.52 -1.80
CA ALA A 462 -11.45 17.24 -0.70
C ALA A 462 -10.13 17.89 -1.13
N ILE A 463 -9.31 17.18 -1.91
CA ILE A 463 -8.07 17.73 -2.47
C ILE A 463 -8.35 18.84 -3.47
N LEU A 464 -9.27 18.65 -4.42
CA LEU A 464 -9.57 19.69 -5.41
C LEU A 464 -10.08 20.97 -4.75
N ASN A 465 -10.91 20.84 -3.70
CA ASN A 465 -11.38 21.98 -2.92
C ASN A 465 -10.21 22.70 -2.23
N TYR A 466 -9.33 21.96 -1.56
CA TYR A 466 -8.12 22.51 -0.94
C TYR A 466 -7.25 23.28 -1.95
N LEU A 467 -7.01 22.70 -3.12
CA LEU A 467 -6.19 23.31 -4.17
C LEU A 467 -6.84 24.56 -4.77
N THR A 468 -8.17 24.58 -4.91
CA THR A 468 -8.92 25.68 -5.52
C THR A 468 -9.00 26.90 -4.60
N ILE A 469 -9.20 26.70 -3.30
CA ILE A 469 -9.45 27.80 -2.33
C ILE A 469 -8.23 28.73 -2.17
N GLY A 470 -7.00 28.24 -2.39
CA GLY A 470 -5.79 29.04 -2.10
C GLY A 470 -4.79 29.21 -3.24
N LYS A 471 -5.06 28.73 -4.46
CA LYS A 471 -4.05 28.66 -5.55
C LYS A 471 -2.70 28.09 -5.06
N LYS A 472 -2.75 27.16 -4.08
CA LYS A 472 -1.62 26.80 -3.20
C LYS A 472 -0.44 26.19 -3.96
N LEU A 473 -0.64 25.69 -5.17
CA LEU A 473 0.40 25.07 -5.99
C LEU A 473 1.08 26.00 -7.00
N ASN A 474 0.88 27.32 -6.96
CA ASN A 474 1.50 28.23 -7.96
C ASN A 474 2.99 28.55 -7.74
N ASN A 475 3.67 27.81 -6.85
CA ASN A 475 5.07 28.04 -6.48
C ASN A 475 6.02 26.98 -7.06
N TRP A 476 6.00 26.75 -8.37
CA TRP A 476 7.00 25.87 -9.01
C TRP A 476 8.20 26.67 -9.53
N LYS A 477 9.39 26.08 -9.43
CA LYS A 477 10.47 26.39 -10.36
C LYS A 477 10.11 25.71 -11.69
N PRO A 478 9.96 26.45 -12.79
CA PRO A 478 9.63 25.86 -14.09
C PRO A 478 10.73 24.93 -14.59
N ALA A 479 10.33 24.02 -15.47
CA ALA A 479 11.24 23.12 -16.16
C ALA A 479 12.11 23.89 -17.17
N LYS A 480 13.32 23.38 -17.43
CA LYS A 480 14.21 23.87 -18.48
C LYS A 480 14.73 22.74 -19.34
N GLU A 481 14.84 23.05 -20.63
CA GLU A 481 15.49 22.22 -21.62
C GLU A 481 16.33 23.13 -22.53
N SER A 482 17.61 22.84 -22.73
CA SER A 482 18.50 23.68 -23.56
C SER A 482 18.50 25.16 -23.15
N LYS A 483 18.45 25.42 -21.83
CA LYS A 483 18.35 26.75 -21.18
C LYS A 483 17.01 27.49 -21.38
N GLU A 484 16.07 26.97 -22.15
CA GLU A 484 14.74 27.56 -22.32
C GLU A 484 13.74 26.99 -21.32
N TYR A 485 12.77 27.81 -20.90
CA TYR A 485 11.67 27.35 -20.04
C TYR A 485 10.63 26.61 -20.88
N VAL A 486 10.20 25.43 -20.41
CA VAL A 486 9.29 24.55 -21.16
C VAL A 486 8.09 24.13 -20.32
N THR A 487 7.01 23.73 -20.99
CA THR A 487 5.85 23.10 -20.34
C THR A 487 6.19 21.66 -19.95
N GLN A 488 5.86 21.27 -18.72
CA GLN A 488 6.07 19.91 -18.21
C GLN A 488 4.80 19.34 -17.57
N GLU A 489 4.54 18.06 -17.81
CA GLU A 489 3.57 17.26 -17.06
C GLU A 489 4.26 16.52 -15.91
N ILE A 490 3.71 16.62 -14.70
CA ILE A 490 4.22 15.95 -13.50
C ILE A 490 3.07 15.29 -12.75
N ILE A 491 3.30 14.12 -12.17
CA ILE A 491 2.40 13.47 -11.21
C ILE A 491 2.81 13.82 -9.78
N ILE A 492 1.84 14.27 -8.99
CA ILE A 492 1.98 14.50 -7.56
C ILE A 492 1.30 13.34 -6.83
N PRO A 493 2.05 12.44 -6.20
CA PRO A 493 1.48 11.38 -5.37
C PRO A 493 1.01 11.98 -4.03
N ILE A 494 -0.21 11.62 -3.64
CA ILE A 494 -0.85 12.03 -2.39
C ILE A 494 -1.23 10.75 -1.66
N ASP A 495 -0.57 10.49 -0.54
CA ASP A 495 -0.80 9.34 0.31
C ASP A 495 -1.86 9.68 1.36
N PHE A 496 -3.02 9.07 1.22
CA PHE A 496 -4.03 9.03 2.25
C PHE A 496 -3.73 7.86 3.18
N SER A 497 -3.31 8.14 4.41
CA SER A 497 -2.93 7.09 5.37
C SER A 497 -3.89 7.07 6.55
N ILE A 498 -4.52 5.92 6.81
CA ILE A 498 -5.24 5.70 8.06
C ILE A 498 -4.26 5.02 9.03
N VAL A 499 -3.94 5.71 10.11
CA VAL A 499 -3.09 5.19 11.17
C VAL A 499 -3.99 4.53 12.21
N SER A 500 -4.11 3.21 12.13
CA SER A 500 -4.91 2.37 13.04
C SER A 500 -4.05 1.56 14.02
N PHE A 501 -4.71 0.83 14.93
CA PHE A 501 -4.05 -0.12 15.83
C PHE A 501 -3.70 -1.42 15.09
N SER A 502 -4.60 -1.92 14.23
CA SER A 502 -4.43 -3.14 13.45
C SER A 502 -3.49 -2.97 12.26
N ARG A 503 -2.21 -2.74 12.55
CA ARG A 503 -1.16 -2.69 11.52
C ARG A 503 -0.99 -4.02 10.78
N TYR A 504 -1.50 -5.12 11.34
CA TYR A 504 -1.31 -6.48 10.85
C TYR A 504 -2.23 -6.86 9.68
N ARG A 505 -3.28 -6.09 9.38
CA ARG A 505 -4.12 -6.31 8.18
C ARG A 505 -3.38 -5.79 6.95
N ASN A 506 -2.35 -6.51 6.49
CA ASN A 506 -1.67 -6.40 5.20
C ASN A 506 -1.83 -5.04 4.46
N ASN A 507 -1.30 -3.95 5.00
CA ASN A 507 -1.09 -2.77 4.17
C ASN A 507 0.11 -3.09 3.26
N TYR A 508 -0.15 -3.54 2.03
CA TYR A 508 0.90 -3.85 1.05
C TYR A 508 1.86 -2.68 0.77
N ASN A 509 1.53 -1.45 1.21
CA ASN A 509 2.35 -0.25 1.08
C ASN A 509 3.07 0.21 2.39
N ASN A 510 2.97 -0.53 3.50
CA ASN A 510 3.44 -0.04 4.80
C ASN A 510 4.95 -0.17 5.09
N SER A 511 5.76 -0.72 4.19
CA SER A 511 7.23 -0.73 4.40
C SER A 511 7.77 0.68 4.68
N TRP A 512 7.19 1.71 4.03
CA TRP A 512 7.51 3.12 4.28
C TRP A 512 6.94 3.66 5.61
N MET A 513 5.73 3.26 6.02
CA MET A 513 5.11 3.72 7.28
C MET A 513 5.81 3.15 8.52
N LEU A 514 6.22 1.88 8.49
CA LEU A 514 7.02 1.26 9.57
C LEU A 514 8.34 2.01 9.78
N GLN A 515 9.02 2.37 8.69
CA GLN A 515 10.28 3.10 8.74
C GLN A 515 10.11 4.54 9.26
N ASN A 516 9.05 5.25 8.84
CA ASN A 516 8.79 6.62 9.31
C ASN A 516 8.28 6.68 10.74
N GLN A 517 7.51 5.70 11.21
CA GLN A 517 7.09 5.66 12.61
C GLN A 517 8.25 5.32 13.55
N MET A 518 9.20 4.46 13.14
CA MET A 518 10.44 4.27 13.89
C MET A 518 11.24 5.59 13.97
N MET A 519 11.31 6.36 12.88
CA MET A 519 11.95 7.69 12.93
C MET A 519 11.17 8.69 13.79
N MET A 520 9.83 8.70 13.75
CA MET A 520 9.03 9.60 14.59
C MET A 520 9.12 9.24 16.09
N GLN A 521 9.12 7.95 16.43
CA GLN A 521 9.39 7.51 17.80
C GLN A 521 10.80 7.94 18.22
N GLN A 522 11.82 7.74 17.38
CA GLN A 522 13.19 8.21 17.69
C GLN A 522 13.29 9.74 17.82
N MET A 523 12.53 10.52 17.05
CA MET A 523 12.48 11.98 17.18
C MET A 523 11.78 12.43 18.48
N HIS A 524 10.78 11.70 18.97
CA HIS A 524 10.17 11.96 20.28
C HIS A 524 11.09 11.59 21.45
N PHE A 525 12.06 10.69 21.23
CA PHE A 525 13.08 10.31 22.22
C PHE A 525 14.39 11.11 22.13
N GLN A 526 14.53 12.07 21.20
CA GLN A 526 15.68 12.97 21.27
C GLN A 526 15.51 13.89 22.48
N PRO A 527 16.40 13.81 23.49
CA PRO A 527 16.38 14.78 24.57
C PRO A 527 16.54 16.14 23.92
N LYS A 528 15.63 17.08 24.22
CA LYS A 528 15.86 18.50 23.90
C LYS A 528 17.21 18.85 24.52
N MET A 529 18.25 18.96 23.68
CA MET A 529 19.53 19.46 24.12
C MET A 529 19.25 20.85 24.69
N GLN A 530 19.26 20.96 26.02
CA GLN A 530 19.26 22.25 26.67
C GLN A 530 20.50 22.96 26.16
N ALA A 531 20.30 24.10 25.50
CA ALA A 531 21.40 24.95 25.10
C ALA A 531 22.28 25.19 26.33
N PRO A 532 23.62 25.02 26.23
CA PRO A 532 24.49 25.27 27.36
C PRO A 532 24.26 26.71 27.81
N GLY A 533 23.77 26.87 29.04
CA GLY A 533 23.61 28.17 29.64
C GLY A 533 24.97 28.84 29.70
N PHE A 534 25.12 29.95 28.99
CA PHE A 534 26.24 30.87 29.20
C PHE A 534 26.16 31.35 30.65
N ARG A 535 27.15 30.96 31.45
CA ARG A 535 27.48 31.60 32.73
C ARG A 535 28.59 32.59 32.50
#